data_AF-A0A0N0RYR7-F1
#
_entry.id   AF-A0A0N0RYR7-F1
#
_cell.length_a   1.000
_cell.length_b   1.000
_cell.length_c   1.000
_cell.angle_alpha   90.00
_cell.angle_beta   90.00
_cell.angle_gamma   90.00
#
_symmetry.space_group_name_H-M   'P 1'
#
loop_
_entity.id
_entity.type
_entity.pdbx_description
1 polymer ?
#
loop_
_entity_poly.entity_id
_entity_poly.type
_entity_poly.pdbx_seq_one_letter_code
_entity_poly.pdbx_strand_id
1 'polypeptide(L)'
;MGKVLLGLLSLRLSITSEINDAAPEHDLEYPEIRKFFKELPSIWLSPAAPSLQYLSLCSREYSGFYPYLDLSNLFFPRLKTLSLGNFCFFYDGQIDWILKHGDTLEEIYFDDCAILYDFCMIEENVDTCALPRDTLVRREGGESLYGSFEKRWHHIFDLFAEKLPKLRHFRIGRSNWYPDIPFEQERDIKVGLYYNRYMCCYDGYGPSPYMEGEDPKELANLENAWRPSPECDNEDRAALRKLLAKLGQSVQESYSNRHCGGRIVDLVQRRYGSAE
;
A
#
# COMPACT_ATOMS: atom_id res chain seq x y z
N MET A 1 22.95 -18.04 1.51
CA MET A 1 21.71 -17.68 0.79
C MET A 1 21.94 -17.31 -0.68
N GLY A 2 22.96 -16.54 -1.05
CA GLY A 2 23.13 -16.02 -2.42
C GLY A 2 22.99 -17.03 -3.58
N LYS A 3 23.56 -18.24 -3.46
CA LYS A 3 23.44 -19.29 -4.50
C LYS A 3 22.03 -19.84 -4.73
N VAL A 4 21.14 -19.77 -3.73
CA VAL A 4 19.75 -20.27 -3.83
C VAL A 4 18.83 -19.21 -4.42
N LEU A 5 19.10 -17.93 -4.14
CA LEU A 5 18.34 -16.81 -4.68
C LEU A 5 18.72 -16.51 -6.14
N LEU A 6 19.97 -16.82 -6.52
CA LEU A 6 20.44 -16.75 -7.90
C LEU A 6 19.63 -17.70 -8.79
N GLY A 7 18.89 -17.15 -9.76
CA GLY A 7 18.08 -17.93 -10.70
C GLY A 7 16.62 -18.12 -10.26
N LEU A 8 16.24 -17.60 -9.09
CA LEU A 8 14.86 -17.62 -8.62
C LEU A 8 13.96 -16.83 -9.58
N LEU A 9 12.89 -17.47 -10.06
CA LEU A 9 11.93 -16.85 -10.98
C LEU A 9 10.75 -16.21 -10.23
N SER A 10 10.38 -16.75 -9.07
CA SER A 10 9.28 -16.26 -8.25
C SER A 10 9.70 -16.20 -6.79
N LEU A 11 9.57 -15.02 -6.19
CA LEU A 11 9.76 -14.77 -4.77
C LEU A 11 8.44 -14.27 -4.19
N ARG A 12 7.92 -15.00 -3.22
CA ARG A 12 6.71 -14.62 -2.50
C ARG A 12 7.03 -14.63 -1.02
N LEU A 13 6.85 -13.48 -0.38
CA LEU A 13 7.11 -13.30 1.04
C LEU A 13 5.80 -12.92 1.72
N SER A 14 5.42 -13.76 2.66
CA SER A 14 4.39 -13.52 3.65
C SER A 14 5.12 -13.18 4.96
N ILE A 15 5.05 -11.93 5.38
CA ILE A 15 5.84 -11.36 6.47
C ILE A 15 4.92 -11.21 7.67
N THR A 16 5.31 -11.83 8.78
CA THR A 16 4.67 -11.66 10.09
C THR A 16 5.72 -11.20 11.10
N SER A 17 5.27 -10.52 12.14
CA SER A 17 6.09 -10.07 13.25
C SER A 17 5.63 -10.69 14.56
N GLU A 18 6.43 -10.48 15.60
CA GLU A 18 6.02 -10.68 16.98
C GLU A 18 4.85 -9.74 17.30
N ILE A 19 3.95 -10.20 18.18
CA ILE A 19 2.73 -9.51 18.54
C ILE A 19 2.65 -9.45 20.05
N ASN A 20 2.37 -8.27 20.57
CA ASN A 20 2.08 -8.04 21.97
C ASN A 20 0.58 -7.84 22.14
N ASP A 21 -0.14 -8.91 22.46
CA ASP A 21 -1.60 -8.88 22.67
C ASP A 21 -2.03 -7.83 23.72
N ALA A 22 -1.15 -7.47 24.67
CA ALA A 22 -1.44 -6.49 25.70
C ALA A 22 -1.19 -5.03 25.27
N ALA A 23 -0.34 -4.80 24.26
CA ALA A 23 0.03 -3.47 23.76
C ALA A 23 0.51 -3.55 22.29
N PRO A 24 -0.40 -3.83 21.34
CA PRO A 24 -0.07 -4.05 19.92
C PRO A 24 0.53 -2.82 19.23
N GLU A 25 0.33 -1.63 19.77
CA GLU A 25 0.93 -0.39 19.28
C GLU A 25 2.47 -0.42 19.27
N HIS A 26 3.07 -1.27 20.10
CA HIS A 26 4.53 -1.44 20.19
C HIS A 26 5.08 -2.53 19.26
N ASP A 27 4.24 -3.23 18.50
CA ASP A 27 4.69 -4.35 17.64
C ASP A 27 5.72 -3.90 16.58
N LEU A 28 5.60 -2.65 16.12
CA LEU A 28 6.50 -2.06 15.13
C LEU A 28 7.80 -1.51 15.75
N GLU A 29 7.88 -1.47 17.09
CA GLU A 29 9.07 -1.07 17.83
C GLU A 29 10.07 -2.21 18.01
N TYR A 30 9.64 -3.47 17.83
CA TYR A 30 10.52 -4.63 17.94
C TYR A 30 11.72 -4.53 16.97
N PRO A 31 12.94 -4.79 17.43
CA PRO A 31 14.14 -4.68 16.58
C PRO A 31 14.14 -5.66 15.41
N GLU A 32 13.45 -6.80 15.52
CA GLU A 32 13.37 -7.87 14.53
C GLU A 32 12.68 -7.41 13.25
N ILE A 33 11.50 -6.79 13.35
CA ILE A 33 10.75 -6.30 12.18
C ILE A 33 11.53 -5.17 11.48
N ARG A 34 12.11 -4.25 12.26
CA ARG A 34 12.93 -3.14 11.75
C ARG A 34 14.17 -3.66 11.01
N LYS A 35 14.87 -4.62 11.60
CA LYS A 35 16.03 -5.27 10.98
C LYS A 35 15.65 -6.01 9.70
N PHE A 36 14.55 -6.77 9.72
CA PHE A 36 14.10 -7.52 8.56
C PHE A 36 13.82 -6.63 7.36
N PHE A 37 13.03 -5.55 7.52
CA PHE A 37 12.70 -4.64 6.42
C PHE A 37 13.93 -3.87 5.91
N LYS A 38 14.89 -3.55 6.77
CA LYS A 38 16.18 -2.95 6.38
C LYS A 38 17.03 -3.91 5.55
N GLU A 39 17.04 -5.20 5.89
CA GLU A 39 17.82 -6.23 5.21
C GLU A 39 17.12 -6.78 3.97
N LEU A 40 15.79 -6.69 3.88
CA LEU A 40 14.95 -7.23 2.81
C LEU A 40 15.46 -6.85 1.40
N PRO A 41 15.68 -5.56 1.07
CA PRO A 41 16.19 -5.18 -0.26
C PRO A 41 17.54 -5.78 -0.62
N SER A 42 18.49 -5.79 0.32
CA SER A 42 19.89 -6.13 0.04
C SER A 42 20.20 -7.63 0.15
N ILE A 43 19.59 -8.32 1.11
CA ILE A 43 19.86 -9.73 1.39
C ILE A 43 18.98 -10.66 0.56
N TRP A 44 17.72 -10.28 0.30
CA TRP A 44 16.73 -11.17 -0.31
C TRP A 44 16.39 -10.76 -1.74
N LEU A 45 16.14 -9.47 -1.98
CA LEU A 45 15.64 -9.00 -3.27
C LEU A 45 16.76 -8.81 -4.30
N SER A 46 17.84 -8.11 -3.94
CA SER A 46 18.97 -7.83 -4.83
C SER A 46 19.60 -9.10 -5.43
N PRO A 47 19.86 -10.18 -4.68
CA PRO A 47 20.44 -11.40 -5.26
C PRO A 47 19.53 -12.12 -6.25
N ALA A 48 18.21 -12.00 -6.12
CA ALA A 48 17.23 -12.59 -7.02
C ALA A 48 16.96 -11.72 -8.26
N ALA A 49 17.37 -10.44 -8.22
CA ALA A 49 16.98 -9.43 -9.20
C ALA A 49 17.17 -9.83 -10.68
N PRO A 50 18.30 -10.46 -11.10
CA PRO A 50 18.54 -10.74 -12.51
C PRO A 50 17.55 -11.72 -13.16
N SER A 51 16.95 -12.62 -12.38
CA SER A 51 16.07 -13.68 -12.87
C SER A 51 14.60 -13.51 -12.48
N LEU A 52 14.32 -12.68 -11.47
CA LEU A 52 13.00 -12.58 -10.88
C LEU A 52 11.95 -12.09 -11.89
N GLN A 53 10.88 -12.86 -12.02
CA GLN A 53 9.72 -12.57 -12.87
C GLN A 53 8.46 -12.28 -12.04
N TYR A 54 8.37 -12.84 -10.84
CA TYR A 54 7.21 -12.69 -9.95
C TYR A 54 7.70 -12.27 -8.57
N LEU A 55 7.24 -11.11 -8.09
CA LEU A 55 7.51 -10.63 -6.73
C LEU A 55 6.17 -10.42 -6.01
N SER A 56 5.99 -11.09 -4.88
CA SER A 56 4.87 -10.86 -3.97
C SER A 56 5.42 -10.50 -2.59
N LEU A 57 5.09 -9.32 -2.10
CA LEU A 57 5.44 -8.84 -0.76
C LEU A 57 4.14 -8.54 -0.03
N CYS A 58 3.78 -9.39 0.93
CA CYS A 58 2.63 -9.16 1.78
C CYS A 58 3.10 -9.20 3.23
N SER A 59 2.67 -8.22 4.01
CA SER A 59 2.97 -8.12 5.43
C SER A 59 1.67 -8.15 6.23
N ARG A 60 1.71 -8.72 7.43
CA ARG A 60 0.58 -8.66 8.36
C ARG A 60 0.30 -7.20 8.75
N GLU A 61 1.34 -6.46 9.13
CA GLU A 61 1.26 -5.03 9.41
C GLU A 61 1.52 -4.20 8.15
N TYR A 62 0.98 -2.99 8.10
CA TYR A 62 1.28 -2.04 7.01
C TYR A 62 2.78 -1.77 6.89
N SER A 63 3.30 -1.80 5.67
CA SER A 63 4.71 -1.61 5.35
C SER A 63 4.92 -0.52 4.30
N GLY A 64 6.16 -0.21 3.97
CA GLY A 64 6.50 0.84 3.00
C GLY A 64 6.91 2.12 3.71
N PHE A 65 6.08 2.63 4.63
CA PHE A 65 6.40 3.76 5.49
C PHE A 65 6.97 3.33 6.84
N TYR A 66 6.20 2.62 7.67
CA TYR A 66 6.65 2.18 9.00
C TYR A 66 6.13 0.76 9.31
N PRO A 67 6.94 -0.30 9.12
CA PRO A 67 8.37 -0.27 8.85
C PRO A 67 8.68 0.23 7.44
N TYR A 68 9.77 0.98 7.33
CA TYR A 68 10.21 1.58 6.07
C TYR A 68 10.79 0.51 5.14
N LEU A 69 10.36 0.53 3.88
CA LEU A 69 10.86 -0.36 2.84
C LEU A 69 11.27 0.44 1.61
N ASP A 70 12.58 0.67 1.48
CA ASP A 70 13.15 1.33 0.30
C ASP A 70 13.45 0.32 -0.82
N LEU A 71 12.69 0.41 -1.91
CA LEU A 71 12.91 -0.36 -3.13
C LEU A 71 13.56 0.46 -4.24
N SER A 72 13.81 1.76 -4.02
CA SER A 72 14.16 2.72 -5.08
C SER A 72 15.43 2.35 -5.86
N ASN A 73 16.38 1.68 -5.20
CA ASN A 73 17.67 1.24 -5.75
C ASN A 73 17.63 -0.16 -6.41
N LEU A 74 16.48 -0.83 -6.40
CA LEU A 74 16.32 -2.15 -7.00
C LEU A 74 15.73 -2.06 -8.41
N PHE A 75 16.26 -2.88 -9.33
CA PHE A 75 15.70 -3.05 -10.66
C PHE A 75 15.63 -4.53 -11.01
N PHE A 76 14.49 -4.94 -11.58
CA PHE A 76 14.16 -6.34 -11.85
C PHE A 76 13.94 -6.49 -13.36
N PRO A 77 14.98 -6.74 -14.17
CA PRO A 77 14.93 -6.66 -15.64
C PRO A 77 13.97 -7.66 -16.31
N ARG A 78 13.34 -8.56 -15.55
CA ARG A 78 12.42 -9.58 -16.05
C ARG A 78 11.09 -9.60 -15.31
N LEU A 79 10.82 -8.62 -14.46
CA LEU A 79 9.63 -8.60 -13.61
C LEU A 79 8.37 -8.47 -14.46
N LYS A 80 7.52 -9.49 -14.40
CA LYS A 80 6.22 -9.58 -15.08
C LYS A 80 5.07 -9.37 -14.12
N THR A 81 5.20 -9.81 -12.88
CA THR A 81 4.14 -9.71 -11.88
C THR A 81 4.66 -9.07 -10.61
N LEU A 82 3.97 -8.04 -10.15
CA LEU A 82 4.17 -7.42 -8.86
C LEU A 82 2.89 -7.55 -8.03
N SER A 83 3.03 -8.09 -6.82
CA SER A 83 1.98 -8.12 -5.81
C SER A 83 2.47 -7.46 -4.53
N LEU A 84 1.69 -6.50 -4.03
CA LEU A 84 1.93 -5.82 -2.76
C LEU A 84 0.68 -5.98 -1.89
N GLY A 85 0.87 -6.43 -0.65
CA GLY A 85 -0.17 -6.56 0.37
C GLY A 85 0.16 -5.72 1.60
N ASN A 86 -0.82 -4.96 2.11
CA ASN A 86 -0.62 -4.02 3.22
C ASN A 86 0.57 -3.07 2.97
N PHE A 87 0.66 -2.49 1.77
CA PHE A 87 1.73 -1.55 1.41
C PHE A 87 1.21 -0.12 1.35
N CYS A 88 1.94 0.80 1.99
CA CYS A 88 1.60 2.21 2.10
C CYS A 88 2.47 3.07 1.18
N PHE A 89 1.81 3.82 0.29
CA PHE A 89 2.43 4.82 -0.58
C PHE A 89 2.44 6.19 0.10
N PHE A 90 3.61 6.80 0.23
CA PHE A 90 3.77 8.10 0.91
C PHE A 90 4.73 9.07 0.20
N TYR A 91 5.41 8.62 -0.87
CA TYR A 91 6.25 9.47 -1.70
C TYR A 91 6.33 8.94 -3.14
N ASP A 92 6.78 9.79 -4.07
CA ASP A 92 6.80 9.47 -5.49
C ASP A 92 7.75 8.33 -5.88
N GLY A 93 8.87 8.18 -5.15
CA GLY A 93 9.88 7.19 -5.47
C GLY A 93 9.40 5.74 -5.40
N GLN A 94 8.38 5.44 -4.58
CA GLN A 94 7.73 4.12 -4.55
C GLN A 94 6.99 3.82 -5.87
N ILE A 95 6.35 4.84 -6.42
CA ILE A 95 5.57 4.71 -7.67
C ILE A 95 6.54 4.70 -8.85
N ASP A 96 7.52 5.59 -8.86
CA ASP A 96 8.57 5.63 -9.88
C ASP A 96 9.31 4.30 -9.95
N TRP A 97 9.57 3.65 -8.81
CA TRP A 97 10.15 2.31 -8.77
C TRP A 97 9.30 1.30 -9.55
N ILE A 98 7.98 1.27 -9.38
CA ILE A 98 7.08 0.38 -10.14
C ILE A 98 7.13 0.72 -11.64
N LEU A 99 7.12 2.02 -11.97
CA LEU A 99 7.13 2.50 -13.35
C LEU A 99 8.44 2.17 -14.09
N LYS A 100 9.58 2.02 -13.38
CA LYS A 100 10.85 1.58 -13.97
C LYS A 100 10.73 0.24 -14.70
N HIS A 101 9.76 -0.60 -14.35
CA HIS A 101 9.55 -1.93 -14.96
C HIS A 101 8.51 -1.93 -16.09
N GLY A 102 8.10 -0.76 -16.60
CA GLY A 102 7.06 -0.66 -17.65
C GLY A 102 7.30 -1.49 -18.91
N ASP A 103 8.57 -1.77 -19.24
CA ASP A 103 8.96 -2.60 -20.38
C ASP A 103 8.78 -4.12 -20.14
N THR A 104 8.47 -4.56 -18.93
CA THR A 104 8.33 -5.99 -18.60
C THR A 104 7.09 -6.32 -17.77
N LEU A 105 6.57 -5.36 -17.01
CA LEU A 105 5.49 -5.57 -16.06
C LEU A 105 4.16 -5.81 -16.80
N GLU A 106 3.57 -6.98 -16.58
CA GLU A 106 2.35 -7.47 -17.22
C GLU A 106 1.17 -7.52 -16.23
N GLU A 107 1.44 -7.74 -14.95
CA GLU A 107 0.40 -7.90 -13.91
C GLU A 107 0.77 -7.13 -12.63
N ILE A 108 -0.20 -6.40 -12.07
CA ILE A 108 -0.09 -5.73 -10.77
C ILE A 108 -1.28 -6.10 -9.89
N TYR A 109 -0.98 -6.45 -8.64
CA TYR A 109 -1.94 -6.79 -7.60
C TYR A 109 -1.67 -5.98 -6.35
N PHE A 110 -2.63 -5.16 -5.94
CA PHE A 110 -2.59 -4.39 -4.70
C PHE A 110 -3.69 -4.87 -3.78
N ASP A 111 -3.32 -5.53 -2.68
CA ASP A 111 -4.28 -5.95 -1.67
C ASP A 111 -4.12 -5.15 -0.40
N ASP A 112 -5.22 -4.53 0.01
CA ASP A 112 -5.32 -3.69 1.18
C ASP A 112 -4.22 -2.60 1.22
N CYS A 113 -3.70 -2.19 0.06
CA CYS A 113 -2.73 -1.10 -0.05
C CYS A 113 -3.41 0.25 0.15
N ALA A 114 -2.65 1.20 0.68
CA ALA A 114 -3.16 2.53 0.98
C ALA A 114 -2.18 3.65 0.62
N ILE A 115 -2.71 4.86 0.54
CA ILE A 115 -1.94 6.09 0.44
C ILE A 115 -1.95 6.78 1.80
N LEU A 116 -0.76 7.05 2.33
CA LEU A 116 -0.58 7.89 3.51
C LEU A 116 -0.59 9.35 3.09
N TYR A 117 -1.73 10.02 3.26
CA TYR A 117 -1.89 11.40 2.79
C TYR A 117 -1.32 12.43 3.78
N ASP A 118 -1.24 12.08 5.06
CA ASP A 118 -0.62 12.86 6.12
C ASP A 118 -0.09 11.89 7.18
N PHE A 119 1.09 12.16 7.75
CA PHE A 119 1.75 11.25 8.68
C PHE A 119 2.66 12.01 9.64
N CYS A 120 2.87 11.43 10.82
CA CYS A 120 3.63 12.00 11.91
C CYS A 120 4.43 10.91 12.62
N MET A 121 5.73 11.15 12.80
CA MET A 121 6.66 10.23 13.46
C MET A 121 7.37 10.94 14.62
N ILE A 122 7.59 10.25 15.73
CA ILE A 122 8.48 10.74 16.79
C ILE A 122 9.90 10.75 16.22
N GLU A 123 10.64 11.85 16.44
CA GLU A 123 11.94 12.03 15.78
C GLU A 123 12.95 10.89 16.06
N GLU A 124 12.95 10.34 17.28
CA GLU A 124 13.78 9.19 17.65
C GLU A 124 13.49 7.95 16.77
N ASN A 125 12.22 7.73 16.42
CA ASN A 125 11.80 6.63 15.55
C ASN A 125 12.14 6.90 14.07
N VAL A 126 12.20 8.15 13.62
CA VAL A 126 12.60 8.51 12.24
C VAL A 126 14.00 7.99 11.92
N ASP A 127 14.96 8.22 12.83
CA ASP A 127 16.34 7.75 12.66
C ASP A 127 16.42 6.23 12.73
N THR A 128 15.72 5.65 13.70
CA THR A 128 15.75 4.20 13.93
C THR A 128 15.15 3.42 12.75
N CYS A 129 14.14 3.99 12.09
CA CYS A 129 13.47 3.40 10.94
C CYS A 129 14.11 3.78 9.59
N ALA A 130 15.16 4.61 9.59
CA ALA A 130 15.82 5.12 8.39
C ALA A 130 14.85 5.81 7.41
N LEU A 131 13.85 6.51 7.94
CA LEU A 131 12.90 7.27 7.13
C LEU A 131 13.61 8.48 6.48
N PRO A 132 13.26 8.84 5.24
CA PRO A 132 13.87 9.97 4.55
C PRO A 132 13.48 11.30 5.22
N ARG A 133 14.39 11.87 6.01
CA ARG A 133 14.17 13.09 6.82
C ARG A 133 13.74 14.31 5.99
N ASP A 134 14.15 14.38 4.72
CA ASP A 134 13.79 15.45 3.79
C ASP A 134 12.30 15.44 3.42
N THR A 135 11.60 14.32 3.65
CA THR A 135 10.13 14.23 3.47
C THR A 135 9.35 14.72 4.69
N LEU A 136 10.04 15.04 5.79
CA LEU A 136 9.43 15.39 7.06
C LEU A 136 9.83 16.81 7.51
N VAL A 137 8.87 17.52 8.08
CA VAL A 137 9.05 18.87 8.62
C VAL A 137 8.66 18.91 10.10
N ARG A 138 9.44 19.63 10.89
CA ARG A 138 9.05 19.94 12.28
C ARG A 138 8.00 21.04 12.27
N ARG A 139 6.88 20.79 12.96
CA ARG A 139 5.88 21.82 13.28
C ARG A 139 6.23 22.44 14.64
N GLU A 140 5.93 23.73 14.84
CA GLU A 140 6.33 24.44 16.06
C GLU A 140 5.78 23.76 17.33
N GLY A 141 6.64 23.61 18.34
CA GLY A 141 6.25 23.15 19.69
C GLY A 141 6.18 21.64 19.95
N GLY A 142 6.63 20.79 19.01
CA GLY A 142 6.59 19.33 19.16
C GLY A 142 7.91 18.61 18.89
N GLU A 143 8.06 17.42 19.47
CA GLU A 143 9.17 16.48 19.22
C GLU A 143 8.98 15.64 17.95
N SER A 144 7.76 15.64 17.40
CA SER A 144 7.40 14.87 16.21
C SER A 144 7.68 15.61 14.90
N LEU A 145 7.96 14.82 13.87
CA LEU A 145 8.16 15.27 12.50
C LEU A 145 6.97 14.84 11.63
N TYR A 146 6.53 15.73 10.76
CA TYR A 146 5.30 15.57 9.97
C TYR A 146 5.60 15.54 8.48
N GLY A 147 4.92 14.69 7.74
CA GLY A 147 4.98 14.68 6.29
C GLY A 147 3.59 14.50 5.69
N SER A 148 3.46 14.85 4.42
CA SER A 148 2.19 14.73 3.70
C SER A 148 2.45 14.36 2.26
N PHE A 149 1.56 13.57 1.68
CA PHE A 149 1.66 13.14 0.30
C PHE A 149 0.46 13.62 -0.51
N GLU A 150 0.71 14.31 -1.61
CA GLU A 150 -0.35 14.92 -2.43
C GLU A 150 -0.92 13.98 -3.49
N LYS A 151 -0.19 12.92 -3.84
CA LYS A 151 -0.66 11.98 -4.86
C LYS A 151 -1.85 11.17 -4.34
N ARG A 152 -2.68 10.72 -5.27
CA ARG A 152 -3.97 10.06 -5.03
C ARG A 152 -4.08 8.85 -5.94
N TRP A 153 -5.00 7.93 -5.64
CA TRP A 153 -5.14 6.71 -6.42
C TRP A 153 -5.45 6.99 -7.89
N HIS A 154 -6.31 7.98 -8.20
CA HIS A 154 -6.53 8.40 -9.59
C HIS A 154 -5.25 8.80 -10.33
N HIS A 155 -4.35 9.55 -9.67
CA HIS A 155 -3.04 9.89 -10.26
C HIS A 155 -2.20 8.64 -10.55
N ILE A 156 -2.18 7.66 -9.64
CA ILE A 156 -1.43 6.41 -9.81
C ILE A 156 -2.04 5.57 -10.95
N PHE A 157 -3.37 5.46 -11.01
CA PHE A 157 -4.04 4.70 -12.07
C PHE A 157 -3.83 5.32 -13.45
N ASP A 158 -3.86 6.66 -13.56
CA ASP A 158 -3.54 7.36 -14.80
C ASP A 158 -2.07 7.14 -15.21
N LEU A 159 -1.13 7.19 -14.26
CA LEU A 159 0.27 6.86 -14.53
C LEU A 159 0.45 5.42 -15.01
N PHE A 160 -0.24 4.46 -14.40
CA PHE A 160 -0.18 3.06 -14.83
C PHE A 160 -0.76 2.89 -16.24
N ALA A 161 -1.88 3.54 -16.53
CA ALA A 161 -2.45 3.56 -17.85
C ALA A 161 -1.45 4.15 -18.87
N GLU A 162 -0.75 5.23 -18.55
CA GLU A 162 0.16 5.90 -19.49
C GLU A 162 1.51 5.19 -19.66
N LYS A 163 2.13 4.78 -18.55
CA LYS A 163 3.55 4.42 -18.48
C LYS A 163 3.82 2.91 -18.43
N LEU A 164 2.80 2.06 -18.30
CA LEU A 164 2.95 0.60 -18.29
C LEU A 164 2.35 -0.02 -19.55
N PRO A 165 3.02 0.06 -20.71
CA PRO A 165 2.47 -0.38 -22.00
C PRO A 165 2.22 -1.88 -22.10
N LYS A 166 2.90 -2.70 -21.26
CA LYS A 166 2.72 -4.15 -21.22
C LYS A 166 1.75 -4.64 -20.17
N LEU A 167 1.24 -3.74 -19.31
CA LEU A 167 0.26 -4.10 -18.30
C LEU A 167 -0.99 -4.67 -18.99
N ARG A 168 -1.43 -5.83 -18.52
CA ARG A 168 -2.58 -6.58 -19.05
C ARG A 168 -3.58 -6.91 -17.94
N HIS A 169 -3.11 -7.00 -16.71
CA HIS A 169 -3.95 -7.33 -15.58
C HIS A 169 -3.64 -6.43 -14.38
N PHE A 170 -4.66 -5.75 -13.89
CA PHE A 170 -4.59 -4.93 -12.70
C PHE A 170 -5.68 -5.37 -11.72
N ARG A 171 -5.33 -5.45 -10.43
CA ARG A 171 -6.30 -5.54 -9.33
C ARG A 171 -5.86 -4.66 -8.18
N ILE A 172 -6.82 -3.93 -7.63
CA ILE A 172 -6.72 -3.26 -6.33
C ILE A 172 -7.95 -3.64 -5.53
N GLY A 173 -7.77 -3.97 -4.26
CA GLY A 173 -8.91 -4.29 -3.42
C GLY A 173 -8.51 -4.85 -2.09
N ARG A 174 -9.35 -5.73 -1.58
CA ARG A 174 -9.13 -6.47 -0.35
C ARG A 174 -9.55 -7.89 -0.60
N SER A 175 -8.88 -8.84 0.03
CA SER A 175 -9.35 -10.21 0.01
C SER A 175 -9.38 -10.82 1.41
N ASN A 176 -10.00 -11.99 1.51
CA ASN A 176 -10.49 -12.55 2.78
C ASN A 176 -9.38 -13.22 3.62
N TRP A 177 -8.22 -12.59 3.67
CA TRP A 177 -6.95 -13.18 4.11
C TRP A 177 -6.75 -13.14 5.61
N TYR A 178 -7.54 -12.38 6.34
CA TYR A 178 -7.31 -12.29 7.77
C TYR A 178 -7.79 -13.59 8.44
N PRO A 179 -6.93 -14.36 9.15
CA PRO A 179 -5.55 -14.08 9.58
C PRO A 179 -4.41 -14.71 8.74
N ASP A 180 -4.72 -15.54 7.73
CA ASP A 180 -3.75 -16.21 6.85
C ASP A 180 -3.39 -15.40 5.58
N ILE A 181 -2.18 -14.85 5.51
CA ILE A 181 -1.64 -14.22 4.30
C ILE A 181 -1.65 -15.24 3.16
N PRO A 182 -2.37 -15.01 2.06
CA PRO A 182 -2.66 -16.06 1.11
C PRO A 182 -1.46 -16.36 0.24
N PHE A 183 -1.37 -17.62 -0.12
CA PHE A 183 -0.46 -18.07 -1.17
C PHE A 183 -1.25 -18.20 -2.47
N GLU A 184 -0.79 -17.55 -3.54
CA GLU A 184 -1.36 -17.69 -4.91
C GLU A 184 -2.79 -17.20 -5.13
N GLN A 185 -3.31 -16.33 -4.26
CA GLN A 185 -4.68 -15.78 -4.37
C GLN A 185 -4.71 -14.33 -4.88
N GLU A 186 -3.62 -13.82 -5.47
CA GLU A 186 -3.58 -12.44 -5.99
C GLU A 186 -4.70 -12.19 -7.03
N ARG A 187 -5.09 -13.24 -7.76
CA ARG A 187 -6.19 -13.20 -8.73
C ARG A 187 -7.58 -13.28 -8.11
N ASP A 188 -7.69 -13.50 -6.81
CA ASP A 188 -8.96 -13.56 -6.08
C ASP A 188 -9.29 -12.25 -5.37
N ILE A 189 -8.37 -11.26 -5.39
CA ILE A 189 -8.58 -9.91 -4.85
C ILE A 189 -9.87 -9.34 -5.42
N LYS A 190 -10.85 -9.05 -4.56
CA LYS A 190 -12.10 -8.42 -4.98
C LYS A 190 -11.82 -6.98 -5.34
N VAL A 191 -11.93 -6.67 -6.63
CA VAL A 191 -11.57 -5.34 -7.14
C VAL A 191 -12.50 -4.30 -6.55
N GLY A 192 -11.91 -3.31 -5.88
CA GLY A 192 -12.67 -2.30 -5.15
C GLY A 192 -11.78 -1.25 -4.53
N LEU A 193 -12.36 -0.08 -4.29
CA LEU A 193 -11.73 1.01 -3.54
C LEU A 193 -12.35 1.03 -2.15
N TYR A 194 -11.57 0.65 -1.15
CA TYR A 194 -12.02 0.55 0.24
C TYR A 194 -11.83 1.89 0.97
N TYR A 195 -12.53 2.06 2.10
CA TYR A 195 -12.49 3.32 2.86
C TYR A 195 -11.09 3.61 3.44
N ASN A 196 -10.30 2.57 3.75
CA ASN A 196 -8.95 2.65 4.27
C ASN A 196 -7.88 2.89 3.19
N ARG A 197 -8.27 3.09 1.92
CA ARG A 197 -7.33 3.38 0.82
C ARG A 197 -6.56 4.70 1.01
N TYR A 198 -7.08 5.58 1.86
CA TYR A 198 -6.41 6.75 2.40
C TYR A 198 -6.37 6.63 3.91
N MET A 199 -5.19 6.86 4.48
CA MET A 199 -4.98 6.76 5.93
C MET A 199 -3.96 7.79 6.40
N CYS A 200 -4.04 8.09 7.68
CA CYS A 200 -2.97 8.74 8.41
C CYS A 200 -2.12 7.72 9.16
N CYS A 201 -0.87 8.07 9.43
CA CYS A 201 -0.01 7.33 10.34
C CYS A 201 0.47 8.25 11.45
N TYR A 202 0.17 7.92 12.70
CA TYR A 202 0.63 8.65 13.88
C TYR A 202 1.39 7.72 14.82
N ASP A 203 2.69 7.95 14.92
CA ASP A 203 3.57 7.29 15.87
C ASP A 203 3.21 7.70 17.30
N GLY A 204 2.74 6.74 18.10
CA GLY A 204 2.13 6.94 19.41
C GLY A 204 0.61 6.76 19.45
N TYR A 205 -0.05 6.49 18.32
CA TYR A 205 -1.43 6.03 18.29
C TYR A 205 -1.52 4.51 18.48
N GLY A 206 -2.50 4.07 19.28
CA GLY A 206 -2.81 2.66 19.50
C GLY A 206 -4.26 2.35 19.13
N PRO A 207 -4.61 1.09 18.79
CA PRO A 207 -3.78 -0.11 18.86
C PRO A 207 -2.80 -0.30 17.68
N SER A 208 -2.84 0.58 16.68
CA SER A 208 -1.91 0.62 15.56
C SER A 208 -1.61 2.09 15.23
N PRO A 209 -0.38 2.45 14.81
CA PRO A 209 -0.11 3.81 14.36
C PRO A 209 -0.87 4.16 13.07
N TYR A 210 -1.39 3.16 12.35
CA TYR A 210 -2.17 3.35 11.13
C TYR A 210 -3.66 3.57 11.42
N MET A 211 -4.15 4.75 11.07
CA MET A 211 -5.50 5.22 11.39
C MET A 211 -6.50 4.79 10.32
N GLU A 212 -6.86 3.50 10.33
CA GLU A 212 -7.76 2.92 9.33
C GLU A 212 -9.19 3.47 9.41
N GLY A 213 -9.57 4.30 8.42
CA GLY A 213 -10.93 4.82 8.35
C GLY A 213 -11.29 5.70 9.54
N GLU A 214 -10.30 6.30 10.19
CA GLU A 214 -10.50 7.34 11.20
C GLU A 214 -10.05 8.66 10.61
N ASP A 215 -10.91 9.67 10.63
CA ASP A 215 -10.47 11.03 10.32
C ASP A 215 -9.77 11.56 11.59
N PRO A 216 -8.49 11.97 11.51
CA PRO A 216 -7.81 12.56 12.66
C PRO A 216 -8.57 13.75 13.27
N LYS A 217 -9.40 14.44 12.49
CA LYS A 217 -10.27 15.53 12.99
C LYS A 217 -11.37 15.05 13.92
N GLU A 218 -11.80 13.80 13.84
CA GLU A 218 -12.80 13.25 14.75
C GLU A 218 -12.20 12.84 16.11
N LEU A 219 -10.87 12.86 16.21
CA LEU A 219 -10.16 12.58 17.45
C LEU A 219 -9.88 13.90 18.16
N ALA A 220 -10.53 14.10 19.30
CA ALA A 220 -10.55 15.35 20.07
C ALA A 220 -9.17 15.94 20.44
N ASN A 221 -8.08 15.16 20.34
CA ASN A 221 -6.72 15.58 20.65
C ASN A 221 -5.87 15.90 19.39
N LEU A 222 -6.38 15.62 18.18
CA LEU A 222 -5.64 15.72 16.91
C LEU A 222 -6.23 16.79 15.97
N GLU A 223 -7.31 17.47 16.33
CA GLU A 223 -8.12 18.33 15.43
C GLU A 223 -7.38 19.42 14.63
N ASN A 224 -6.30 20.01 15.16
CA ASN A 224 -5.78 21.29 14.65
C ASN A 224 -4.55 21.21 13.73
N ALA A 225 -3.95 20.02 13.55
CA ALA A 225 -2.70 19.89 12.79
C ALA A 225 -2.84 19.02 11.54
N TRP A 226 -3.82 18.12 11.48
CA TRP A 226 -3.92 17.14 10.40
C TRP A 226 -4.69 17.67 9.20
N ARG A 227 -4.25 17.27 8.01
CA ARG A 227 -4.96 17.51 6.77
C ARG A 227 -6.27 16.72 6.78
N PRO A 228 -7.36 17.26 6.19
CA PRO A 228 -8.57 16.48 5.96
C PRO A 228 -8.29 15.25 5.09
N SER A 229 -9.09 14.20 5.29
CA SER A 229 -9.11 13.06 4.38
C SER A 229 -9.41 13.52 2.94
N PRO A 230 -8.74 12.95 1.91
CA PRO A 230 -9.02 13.29 0.53
C PRO A 230 -10.45 12.97 0.08
N GLU A 231 -11.17 13.98 -0.42
CA GLU A 231 -12.53 13.84 -0.97
C GLU A 231 -12.51 13.58 -2.50
N CYS A 232 -11.77 12.56 -2.94
CA CYS A 232 -11.57 12.26 -4.38
C CYS A 232 -12.10 10.88 -4.82
N ASP A 233 -13.15 10.41 -4.15
CA ASP A 233 -13.83 9.13 -4.39
C ASP A 233 -14.26 8.93 -5.85
N ASN A 234 -14.77 9.99 -6.50
CA ASN A 234 -15.33 9.88 -7.84
C ASN A 234 -14.21 9.81 -8.89
N GLU A 235 -13.17 10.60 -8.69
CA GLU A 235 -11.95 10.66 -9.49
C GLU A 235 -11.22 9.31 -9.44
N ASP A 236 -11.02 8.75 -8.24
CA ASP A 236 -10.39 7.45 -8.07
C ASP A 236 -11.15 6.35 -8.82
N ARG A 237 -12.48 6.32 -8.69
CA ARG A 237 -13.33 5.34 -9.39
C ARG A 237 -13.28 5.53 -10.90
N ALA A 238 -13.36 6.78 -11.38
CA ALA A 238 -13.31 7.07 -12.80
C ALA A 238 -11.97 6.64 -13.41
N ALA A 239 -10.86 6.94 -12.74
CA ALA A 239 -9.53 6.55 -13.17
C ALA A 239 -9.30 5.03 -13.11
N LEU A 240 -9.80 4.36 -12.06
CA LEU A 240 -9.76 2.89 -11.98
C LEU A 240 -10.52 2.23 -13.14
N ARG A 241 -11.75 2.69 -13.40
CA ARG A 241 -12.56 2.19 -14.53
C ARG A 241 -11.88 2.42 -15.86
N LYS A 242 -11.30 3.60 -16.06
CA LYS A 242 -10.54 3.95 -17.26
C LYS A 242 -9.34 3.01 -17.43
N LEU A 243 -8.59 2.73 -16.37
CA LEU A 243 -7.49 1.77 -16.40
C LEU A 243 -7.99 0.36 -16.76
N LEU A 244 -8.97 -0.18 -16.04
CA LEU A 244 -9.51 -1.52 -16.29
C LEU A 244 -10.08 -1.67 -17.71
N ALA A 245 -10.79 -0.66 -18.21
CA ALA A 245 -11.31 -0.64 -19.57
C ALA A 245 -10.17 -0.65 -20.61
N LYS A 246 -9.09 0.12 -20.39
CA LYS A 246 -7.90 0.10 -21.26
C LYS A 246 -7.25 -1.28 -21.30
N LEU A 247 -7.26 -2.00 -20.18
CA LEU A 247 -6.73 -3.37 -20.05
C LEU A 247 -7.68 -4.43 -20.62
N GLY A 248 -8.90 -4.06 -21.04
CA GLY A 248 -9.93 -5.00 -21.47
C GLY A 248 -10.52 -5.85 -20.33
N GLN A 249 -10.30 -5.44 -19.07
CA GLN A 249 -10.82 -6.14 -17.89
C GLN A 249 -12.23 -5.63 -17.57
N SER A 250 -13.21 -6.53 -17.62
CA SER A 250 -14.54 -6.28 -17.06
C SER A 250 -14.58 -6.91 -15.67
N VAL A 251 -14.61 -6.08 -14.63
CA VAL A 251 -14.67 -6.54 -13.25
C VAL A 251 -15.84 -5.88 -12.55
N GLN A 252 -16.58 -6.66 -11.77
CA GLN A 252 -17.58 -6.15 -10.86
C GLN A 252 -16.87 -5.46 -9.70
N GLU A 253 -17.04 -4.14 -9.59
CA GLU A 253 -16.46 -3.37 -8.50
C GLU A 253 -17.25 -3.58 -7.21
N SER A 254 -16.50 -3.89 -6.16
CA SER A 254 -16.94 -3.93 -4.77
C SER A 254 -16.60 -2.60 -4.08
N TYR A 255 -17.46 -2.10 -3.19
CA TYR A 255 -17.19 -0.89 -2.39
C TYR A 255 -17.63 -1.05 -0.94
N SER A 256 -16.87 -0.49 0.01
CA SER A 256 -17.21 -0.42 1.43
C SER A 256 -17.18 1.04 1.89
N ASN A 257 -18.29 1.55 2.43
CA ASN A 257 -18.37 2.82 3.14
C ASN A 257 -18.24 2.57 4.65
N ARG A 258 -17.63 3.51 5.38
CA ARG A 258 -17.59 3.60 6.85
C ARG A 258 -18.96 3.34 7.51
N HIS A 259 -20.04 3.83 6.89
CA HIS A 259 -21.42 3.65 7.38
C HIS A 259 -22.02 2.25 7.15
N CYS A 260 -21.40 1.40 6.33
CA CYS A 260 -21.93 0.09 5.94
C CYS A 260 -21.31 -1.08 6.70
N GLY A 261 -20.47 -0.84 7.71
CA GLY A 261 -19.95 -1.90 8.59
C GLY A 261 -19.31 -3.07 7.84
N GLY A 262 -18.37 -2.77 6.93
CA GLY A 262 -17.67 -3.79 6.14
C GLY A 262 -18.52 -4.48 5.06
N ARG A 263 -19.77 -4.06 4.83
CA ARG A 263 -20.55 -4.60 3.70
C ARG A 263 -20.00 -4.08 2.38
N ILE A 264 -19.37 -4.99 1.65
CA ILE A 264 -19.07 -4.88 0.23
C ILE A 264 -20.40 -4.77 -0.54
N VAL A 265 -20.65 -3.61 -1.13
CA VAL A 265 -21.75 -3.41 -2.07
C VAL A 265 -21.22 -3.72 -3.47
N ASP A 266 -21.69 -4.84 -3.99
CA ASP A 266 -21.43 -5.31 -5.34
C ASP A 266 -22.31 -4.54 -6.35
N LEU A 267 -21.70 -3.80 -7.26
CA LEU A 267 -22.45 -3.05 -8.29
C LEU A 267 -22.70 -3.91 -9.54
N VAL A 268 -23.72 -4.77 -9.49
CA VAL A 268 -24.42 -5.22 -10.71
C VAL A 268 -25.86 -4.70 -10.65
N GLN A 269 -26.11 -3.65 -11.43
CA GLN A 269 -27.40 -3.13 -11.92
C GLN A 269 -28.64 -3.17 -11.01
N ARG A 270 -29.20 -1.98 -10.73
CA ARG A 270 -30.64 -1.77 -10.94
C ARG A 270 -30.85 -0.92 -12.19
N ARG A 271 -31.09 -1.60 -13.32
CA ARG A 271 -32.02 -1.10 -14.34
C ARG A 271 -33.42 -1.52 -13.91
N TYR A 272 -34.20 -0.59 -13.40
CA TYR A 272 -35.67 -0.47 -13.48
C TYR A 272 -35.89 1.02 -13.19
N GLY A 273 -36.23 1.89 -14.15
CA GLY A 273 -37.41 1.81 -14.98
C GLY A 273 -38.56 2.52 -14.27
N SER A 274 -38.47 3.86 -14.11
CA SER A 274 -39.62 4.67 -13.74
C SER A 274 -40.29 5.13 -15.04
N ALA A 275 -41.25 4.32 -15.48
CA ALA A 275 -42.41 4.82 -16.18
C ALA A 275 -43.45 5.11 -15.10
N GLU A 276 -43.70 6.39 -14.84
CA GLU A 276 -45.04 6.97 -14.67
C GLU A 276 -45.02 8.36 -15.33
#